data_AF-A0A956AQM1-F1
#
_entry.id   AF-A0A956AQM1-F1
#
_cell.length_a   1.000
_cell.length_b   1.000
_cell.length_c   1.000
_cell.angle_alpha   90.00
_cell.angle_beta   90.00
_cell.angle_gamma   90.00
#
_symmetry.space_group_name_H-M   'P 1'
#
loop_
_entity.id
_entity.type
_entity.pdbx_description
1 polymer ?
#
loop_
_entity_poly.entity_id
_entity_poly.type
_entity_poly.pdbx_seq_one_letter_code
_entity_poly.pdbx_strand_id
1 'polypeptide(L)'
;MTPSRAAPRALLRFFLAGGLGGCLALSGPPLSQYALAALPAFAFSPLLLLLVRDQSPGRAALLGLVAGVGFGAYSLRFTLDVLARFADLGTLSALPVALLLALLQALPLALATGGARLADTPSSSRLHLTLPLAIVAAFGFTPVLFPWHLGHFTLPWLAWAQQAELGGLPLVDLLTALLGCCALEAWRARSRPLAVASGLLLLLPALHGYGSLDAVEQGRARAPALRVGVVQPNVSVAALRGGLSPAARLERLEGLTRQAEALGAQLVLWPEAAYPLTLSRASLADRAPETLAGLGPRRARRAALHAPSAAGEPDPLGEPDPLGE
;
A
#
# COMPACT_ATOMS: atom_id res chain seq x y z
N MET A 1 19.50 -7.20 51.91
CA MET A 1 19.45 -7.22 50.42
C MET A 1 18.03 -7.56 50.00
N THR A 2 17.21 -6.55 49.70
CA THR A 2 15.82 -6.74 49.24
C THR A 2 15.80 -6.99 47.73
N PRO A 3 15.21 -8.09 47.23
CA PRO A 3 15.14 -8.33 45.79
C PRO A 3 14.16 -7.35 45.12
N SER A 4 14.70 -6.55 44.19
CA SER A 4 14.15 -6.20 42.89
C SER A 4 12.62 -5.99 42.75
N ARG A 5 12.11 -4.83 43.20
CA ARG A 5 10.83 -4.29 42.65
C ARG A 5 10.98 -3.76 41.20
N ALA A 6 12.20 -3.75 40.66
CA ALA A 6 12.52 -3.16 39.35
C ALA A 6 12.28 -4.12 38.17
N ALA A 7 12.55 -5.42 38.34
CA ALA A 7 12.36 -6.43 37.30
C ALA A 7 10.91 -6.55 36.77
N PRO A 8 9.86 -6.65 37.61
CA PRO A 8 8.49 -6.78 37.12
C PRO A 8 8.00 -5.54 36.34
N ARG A 9 8.47 -4.34 36.72
CA ARG A 9 8.16 -3.09 36.00
C ARG A 9 8.84 -3.02 34.64
N ALA A 10 10.07 -3.53 34.53
CA ALA A 10 10.77 -3.59 33.26
C ALA A 10 10.09 -4.56 32.28
N LEU A 11 9.72 -5.75 32.75
CA LEU A 11 9.03 -6.75 31.94
C LEU A 11 7.67 -6.26 31.45
N LEU A 12 6.88 -5.64 32.34
CA LEU A 12 5.58 -5.04 31.98
C LEU A 12 5.72 -4.01 30.84
N ARG A 13 6.76 -3.18 30.85
CA ARG A 13 6.97 -2.19 29.77
C ARG A 13 7.19 -2.84 28.41
N PHE A 14 7.89 -3.96 28.34
CA PHE A 14 8.06 -4.70 27.08
C PHE A 14 6.75 -5.32 26.60
N PHE A 15 5.95 -5.88 27.51
CA PHE A 15 4.60 -6.36 27.16
C PHE A 15 3.70 -5.23 26.65
N LEU A 16 3.72 -4.06 27.32
CA LEU A 16 2.98 -2.88 26.88
C LEU A 16 3.46 -2.37 25.52
N ALA A 17 4.78 -2.37 25.27
CA ALA A 17 5.33 -1.98 23.98
C ALA A 17 4.85 -2.91 22.85
N GLY A 18 4.95 -4.22 23.05
CA GLY A 18 4.46 -5.20 22.07
C GLY A 18 2.95 -5.11 21.84
N GLY A 19 2.18 -4.98 22.93
CA GLY A 19 0.73 -4.77 22.86
C GLY A 19 0.35 -3.49 22.12
N LEU A 20 1.07 -2.39 22.34
CA LEU A 20 0.87 -1.11 21.64
C LEU A 20 1.05 -1.26 20.12
N GLY A 21 2.09 -1.98 19.69
CA GLY A 21 2.28 -2.33 18.28
C GLY A 21 1.15 -3.17 17.71
N GLY A 22 0.72 -4.20 18.45
CA GLY A 22 -0.43 -5.02 18.07
C GLY A 22 -1.73 -4.21 17.94
N CYS A 23 -1.99 -3.27 18.85
CA CYS A 23 -3.14 -2.38 18.79
C CYS A 23 -3.09 -1.45 17.57
N LEU A 24 -1.91 -0.94 17.19
CA LEU A 24 -1.77 -0.15 15.96
C LEU A 24 -2.21 -0.97 14.74
N ALA A 25 -1.83 -2.25 14.70
CA ALA A 25 -2.17 -3.16 13.60
C ALA A 25 -3.69 -3.36 13.42
N LEU A 26 -4.48 -3.20 14.49
CA LEU A 26 -5.95 -3.25 14.44
C LEU A 26 -6.57 -2.07 13.67
N SER A 27 -5.82 -1.00 13.41
CA SER A 27 -6.27 0.11 12.58
C SER A 27 -6.34 -0.26 11.08
N GLY A 28 -5.71 -1.39 10.71
CA GLY A 28 -5.74 -1.93 9.35
C GLY A 28 -7.00 -2.74 9.02
N PRO A 29 -7.10 -3.28 7.80
CA PRO A 29 -8.21 -4.15 7.41
C PRO A 29 -8.33 -5.40 8.32
N PRO A 30 -9.56 -5.85 8.64
CA PRO A 30 -10.85 -5.36 8.10
C PRO A 30 -11.49 -4.22 8.91
N LEU A 31 -10.91 -3.82 10.04
CA LEU A 31 -11.51 -2.81 10.93
C LEU A 31 -11.40 -1.39 10.36
N SER A 32 -10.48 -1.17 9.42
CA SER A 32 -10.25 0.11 8.74
C SER A 32 -11.47 0.71 8.02
N GLN A 33 -12.56 -0.06 7.87
CA GLN A 33 -13.83 0.43 7.34
C GLN A 33 -14.57 1.38 8.32
N TYR A 34 -14.23 1.34 9.61
CA TYR A 34 -14.84 2.20 10.63
C TYR A 34 -13.89 3.33 10.99
N ALA A 35 -14.36 4.58 10.98
CA ALA A 35 -13.52 5.75 11.31
C ALA A 35 -12.84 5.65 12.70
N LEU A 36 -13.50 5.01 13.67
CA LEU A 36 -12.94 4.76 15.00
C LEU A 36 -11.66 3.93 14.97
N ALA A 37 -11.45 3.12 13.93
CA ALA A 37 -10.24 2.33 13.75
C ALA A 37 -8.99 3.20 13.53
N ALA A 38 -9.11 4.51 13.29
CA ALA A 38 -7.96 5.40 13.24
C ALA A 38 -7.41 5.77 14.63
N LEU A 39 -8.18 5.59 15.72
CA LEU A 39 -7.78 6.01 17.07
C LEU A 39 -6.45 5.42 17.56
N PRO A 40 -6.13 4.13 17.34
CA PRO A 40 -4.84 3.58 17.77
C PRO A 40 -3.65 4.29 17.13
N ALA A 41 -3.78 4.81 15.89
CA ALA A 41 -2.73 5.60 15.26
C ALA A 41 -2.43 6.90 16.04
N PHE A 42 -3.46 7.63 16.47
CA PHE A 42 -3.30 8.84 17.29
C PHE A 42 -2.78 8.56 18.70
N ALA A 43 -3.12 7.39 19.26
CA ALA A 43 -2.64 6.97 20.58
C ALA A 43 -1.21 6.39 20.56
N PHE A 44 -0.75 5.89 19.41
CA PHE A 44 0.49 5.14 19.31
C PHE A 44 1.73 5.93 19.79
N SER A 45 2.02 7.05 19.14
CA SER A 45 3.21 7.87 19.46
C SER A 45 3.22 8.44 20.89
N PRO A 46 2.14 9.00 21.46
CA PRO A 46 2.15 9.46 22.84
C PRO A 46 2.33 8.32 23.86
N LEU A 47 1.72 7.16 23.63
CA LEU A 47 1.94 6.00 24.52
C LEU A 47 3.37 5.48 24.40
N LEU A 48 3.93 5.45 23.20
CA LEU A 48 5.34 5.09 22.99
C LEU A 48 6.28 6.08 23.69
N LEU A 49 5.99 7.38 23.62
CA LEU A 49 6.70 8.43 24.35
C LEU A 49 6.74 8.14 25.85
N LEU A 50 5.61 7.77 26.46
CA LEU A 50 5.54 7.41 27.89
C LEU A 50 6.38 6.19 28.24
N LEU A 51 6.51 5.23 27.32
CA LEU A 51 7.32 4.02 27.54
C LEU A 51 8.82 4.32 27.49
N VAL A 52 9.26 5.25 26.62
CA VAL A 52 10.69 5.47 26.36
C VAL A 52 11.31 6.65 27.11
N ARG A 53 10.51 7.62 27.58
CA ARG A 53 10.97 8.88 28.20
C ARG A 53 12.04 8.76 29.29
N ASP A 54 11.91 7.77 30.18
CA ASP A 54 12.82 7.61 31.31
C ASP A 54 13.83 6.48 31.06
N GLN A 55 14.05 6.12 29.80
CA GLN A 55 14.91 5.01 29.39
C GLN A 55 16.19 5.52 28.73
N SER A 56 17.26 4.72 28.88
CA SER A 56 18.48 4.93 28.10
C SER A 56 18.19 4.67 26.61
N PRO A 57 18.96 5.29 25.70
CA PRO A 57 18.76 5.09 24.27
C PRO A 57 18.68 3.64 23.81
N GLY A 58 19.58 2.77 24.29
CA GLY A 58 19.55 1.35 23.95
C GLY A 58 18.30 0.63 24.43
N ARG A 59 17.79 0.96 25.62
CA ARG A 59 16.52 0.38 26.12
C ARG A 59 15.31 0.93 25.36
N ALA A 60 15.34 2.20 24.98
CA ALA A 60 14.30 2.79 24.15
C ALA A 60 14.27 2.18 22.74
N ALA A 61 15.44 1.93 22.14
CA ALA A 61 15.56 1.21 20.88
C ALA A 61 14.96 -0.20 21.00
N LEU A 62 15.28 -0.93 22.08
CA LEU A 62 14.69 -2.25 22.31
C LEU A 62 13.16 -2.20 22.51
N LEU A 63 12.64 -1.19 23.19
CA LEU A 63 11.19 -0.99 23.32
C LEU A 63 10.53 -0.68 21.96
N GLY A 64 11.17 0.14 21.13
CA GLY A 64 10.74 0.39 19.75
C GLY A 64 10.77 -0.89 18.91
N LEU A 65 11.81 -1.71 19.05
CA LEU A 65 11.91 -3.01 18.38
C LEU A 65 10.77 -3.93 18.81
N VAL A 66 10.51 -4.06 20.11
CA VAL A 66 9.42 -4.91 20.63
C VAL A 66 8.05 -4.41 20.19
N ALA A 67 7.82 -3.09 20.14
CA ALA A 67 6.61 -2.53 19.58
C ALA A 67 6.46 -2.84 18.08
N GLY A 68 7.53 -2.70 17.29
CA GLY A 68 7.51 -3.04 15.86
C GLY A 68 7.28 -4.53 15.61
N VAL A 69 7.87 -5.41 16.43
CA VAL A 69 7.62 -6.86 16.37
C VAL A 69 6.17 -7.18 16.77
N GLY A 70 5.64 -6.51 17.79
CA GLY A 70 4.24 -6.65 18.20
C GLY A 70 3.27 -6.25 17.09
N PHE A 71 3.58 -5.18 16.36
CA PHE A 71 2.86 -4.81 15.13
C PHE A 71 2.99 -5.89 14.05
N GLY A 72 4.22 -6.36 13.78
CA GLY A 72 4.52 -7.38 12.79
C GLY A 72 3.83 -8.72 13.07
N ALA A 73 3.67 -9.11 14.33
CA ALA A 73 3.02 -10.36 14.71
C ALA A 73 1.58 -10.47 14.19
N TYR A 74 0.86 -9.35 14.09
CA TYR A 74 -0.46 -9.31 13.48
C TYR A 74 -0.39 -9.00 11.98
N SER A 75 0.32 -7.93 11.61
CA SER A 75 0.33 -7.40 10.24
C SER A 75 1.04 -8.31 9.23
N LEU A 76 2.03 -9.09 9.67
CA LEU A 76 2.82 -10.01 8.85
C LEU A 76 2.45 -11.48 9.09
N ARG A 77 1.29 -11.75 9.72
CA ARG A 77 0.83 -13.14 9.95
C ARG A 77 0.70 -13.95 8.66
N PHE A 78 0.40 -13.28 7.54
CA PHE A 78 0.26 -13.90 6.23
C PHE A 78 1.60 -14.39 5.65
N THR A 79 2.74 -13.92 6.18
CA THR A 79 4.07 -14.26 5.66
C THR A 79 4.34 -15.75 5.72
N LEU A 80 3.87 -16.45 6.76
CA LEU A 80 4.05 -17.90 6.88
C LEU A 80 3.37 -18.65 5.72
N ASP A 81 2.15 -18.26 5.36
CA ASP A 81 1.42 -18.84 4.23
C ASP A 81 2.11 -18.53 2.90
N VAL A 82 2.67 -17.33 2.75
CA VAL A 82 3.42 -16.94 1.55
C VAL A 82 4.68 -17.80 1.41
N LEU A 83 5.45 -17.95 2.47
CA LEU A 83 6.67 -18.77 2.46
C LEU A 83 6.34 -20.24 2.16
N ALA A 84 5.27 -20.78 2.74
CA ALA A 84 4.84 -22.14 2.47
C ALA A 84 4.40 -22.33 1.02
N ARG A 85 3.54 -21.45 0.48
CA ARG A 85 2.94 -21.64 -0.85
C ARG A 85 3.90 -21.32 -2.00
N PHE A 86 4.70 -20.26 -1.85
CA PHE A 86 5.50 -19.74 -2.95
C PHE A 86 6.95 -20.23 -2.89
N ALA A 87 7.53 -20.35 -1.69
CA ALA A 87 8.91 -20.77 -1.50
C ALA A 87 9.06 -22.26 -1.10
N ASP A 88 7.95 -23.00 -0.98
CA ASP A 88 7.92 -24.43 -0.62
C ASP A 88 8.63 -24.75 0.70
N LEU A 89 8.60 -23.78 1.63
CA LEU A 89 9.21 -23.93 2.94
C LEU A 89 8.23 -24.62 3.91
N GLY A 90 8.70 -25.66 4.59
CA GLY A 90 7.98 -26.22 5.74
C GLY A 90 7.88 -25.21 6.89
N THR A 91 6.92 -25.40 7.80
CA THR A 91 6.66 -24.46 8.90
C THR A 91 7.89 -24.16 9.76
N LEU A 92 8.72 -25.18 10.03
CA LEU A 92 9.92 -25.04 10.85
C LEU A 92 10.98 -24.14 10.21
N SER A 93 11.11 -24.14 8.87
CA SER A 93 12.03 -23.26 8.15
C SER A 93 11.41 -21.90 7.83
N ALA A 94 10.09 -21.82 7.66
CA ALA A 94 9.37 -20.56 7.45
C ALA A 94 9.38 -19.65 8.69
N LEU A 95 9.31 -20.24 9.89
CA LEU A 95 9.26 -19.49 11.15
C LEU A 95 10.47 -18.55 11.37
N PRO A 96 11.74 -19.02 11.32
CA PRO A 96 12.89 -18.13 11.51
C PRO A 96 12.97 -17.03 10.44
N VAL A 97 12.55 -17.31 9.21
CA VAL A 97 12.49 -16.30 8.13
C VAL A 97 11.42 -15.24 8.43
N ALA A 98 10.23 -15.65 8.88
CA ALA A 98 9.17 -14.72 9.28
C ALA A 98 9.57 -13.87 10.51
N LEU A 99 10.26 -14.47 11.49
CA LEU A 99 10.78 -13.75 12.65
C LEU A 99 11.86 -12.74 12.25
N LEU A 100 12.79 -13.13 11.37
CA LEU A 100 13.80 -12.22 10.84
C LEU A 100 13.15 -11.06 10.08
N LEU A 101 12.14 -11.34 9.25
CA LEU A 101 11.36 -10.30 8.57
C LEU A 101 10.71 -9.37 9.60
N ALA A 102 10.02 -9.88 10.63
CA ALA A 102 9.40 -9.05 11.65
C ALA A 102 10.41 -8.15 12.38
N LEU A 103 11.61 -8.66 12.66
CA LEU A 103 12.70 -7.87 13.25
C LEU A 103 13.21 -6.77 12.31
N LEU A 104 13.47 -7.09 11.05
CA LEU A 104 13.90 -6.12 10.03
C LEU A 104 12.85 -5.02 9.84
N GLN A 105 11.58 -5.40 9.83
CA GLN A 105 10.43 -4.51 9.70
C GLN A 105 10.21 -3.63 10.94
N ALA A 106 10.74 -4.03 12.09
CA ALA A 106 10.68 -3.28 13.35
C ALA A 106 11.87 -2.31 13.53
N LEU A 107 12.91 -2.42 12.70
CA LEU A 107 14.12 -1.62 12.80
C LEU A 107 13.87 -0.10 12.72
N PRO A 108 13.01 0.43 11.82
CA PRO A 108 12.74 1.88 11.78
C PRO A 108 12.24 2.41 13.13
N LEU A 109 11.39 1.66 13.82
CA LEU A 109 10.87 2.09 15.11
C LEU A 109 11.92 2.03 16.22
N ALA A 110 12.80 1.04 16.20
CA ALA A 110 13.94 0.96 17.10
C ALA A 110 14.92 2.13 16.91
N LEU A 111 15.20 2.49 15.66
CA LEU A 111 16.03 3.64 15.30
C LEU A 111 15.36 4.95 15.73
N ALA A 112 14.05 5.09 15.52
CA ALA A 112 13.28 6.27 15.93
C ALA A 112 13.33 6.49 17.44
N THR A 113 13.00 5.47 18.24
CA THR A 113 12.96 5.61 19.70
C THR A 113 14.36 5.76 20.32
N GLY A 114 15.35 5.01 19.80
CA GLY A 114 16.74 5.15 20.22
C GLY A 114 17.30 6.52 19.87
N GLY A 115 17.12 6.97 18.63
CA GLY A 115 17.56 8.28 18.14
C GLY A 115 16.90 9.44 18.87
N ALA A 116 15.58 9.39 19.08
CA ALA A 116 14.86 10.41 19.84
C ALA A 116 15.38 10.55 21.28
N ARG A 117 15.76 9.42 21.91
CA ARG A 117 16.35 9.41 23.26
C ARG A 117 17.82 9.83 23.28
N LEU A 118 18.59 9.59 22.22
CA LEU A 118 19.96 10.12 22.08
C LEU A 118 19.94 11.65 21.96
N ALA A 119 18.96 12.18 21.24
CA ALA A 119 18.80 13.62 21.02
C ALA A 119 18.17 14.37 22.21
N ASP A 120 17.62 13.65 23.20
CA ASP A 120 16.95 14.26 24.35
C ASP A 120 17.92 14.52 25.51
N THR A 121 17.76 15.67 26.16
CA THR A 121 18.65 16.09 27.25
C THR A 121 17.95 16.08 28.61
N PRO A 122 18.66 15.76 29.72
CA PRO A 122 18.06 15.76 31.05
C PRO A 122 17.55 17.12 31.53
N SER A 123 18.11 18.22 31.02
CA SER A 123 17.80 19.59 31.46
C SER A 123 16.57 20.21 30.79
N SER A 124 16.15 19.70 29.63
CA SER A 124 14.96 20.18 28.91
C SER A 124 14.48 19.09 27.94
N SER A 125 13.68 18.14 28.42
CA SER A 125 13.18 17.08 27.55
C SER A 125 12.26 17.66 26.47
N ARG A 126 12.65 17.47 25.20
CA ARG A 126 11.86 17.84 24.02
C ARG A 126 11.37 16.61 23.29
N LEU A 127 11.22 15.50 24.02
CA LEU A 127 10.87 14.21 23.45
C LEU A 127 9.54 14.22 22.68
N HIS A 128 8.61 15.11 23.07
CA HIS A 128 7.35 15.33 22.35
C HIS A 128 7.54 15.90 20.93
N LEU A 129 8.70 16.48 20.62
CA LEU A 129 9.09 16.95 19.30
C LEU A 129 10.10 16.01 18.64
N THR A 130 11.11 15.54 19.38
CA THR A 130 12.17 14.70 18.80
C THR A 130 11.65 13.32 18.40
N LEU A 131 10.70 12.73 19.14
CA LEU A 131 10.13 11.42 18.78
C LEU A 131 9.34 11.46 17.45
N PRO A 132 8.37 12.37 17.22
CA PRO A 132 7.72 12.51 15.91
C PRO A 132 8.70 12.69 14.75
N LEU A 133 9.70 13.57 14.90
CA LEU A 133 10.72 13.80 13.87
C LEU A 133 11.57 12.55 13.62
N ALA A 134 11.97 11.84 14.68
CA ALA A 134 12.75 10.62 14.58
C ALA A 134 11.95 9.47 13.94
N ILE A 135 10.63 9.37 14.19
CA ILE A 135 9.75 8.41 13.51
C ILE A 135 9.78 8.69 12.00
N VAL A 136 9.50 9.92 11.59
CA VAL A 136 9.46 10.29 10.17
C VAL A 136 10.81 10.05 9.49
N ALA A 137 11.91 10.46 10.13
CA ALA A 137 13.24 10.25 9.60
C ALA A 137 13.57 8.74 9.49
N ALA A 138 13.32 7.96 10.55
CA ALA A 138 13.66 6.55 10.54
C ALA A 138 12.86 5.75 9.51
N PHE A 139 11.55 6.00 9.38
CA PHE A 139 10.73 5.36 8.35
C PHE A 139 11.04 5.85 6.93
N GLY A 140 11.46 7.12 6.77
CA GLY A 140 11.85 7.66 5.46
C GLY A 140 13.21 7.17 4.96
N PHE A 141 14.16 6.90 5.86
CA PHE A 141 15.54 6.54 5.50
C PHE A 141 15.91 5.07 5.70
N THR A 142 15.07 4.28 6.38
CA THR A 142 15.36 2.86 6.58
C THR A 142 14.71 2.03 5.47
N PRO A 143 15.49 1.41 4.56
CA PRO A 143 14.93 0.53 3.56
C PRO A 143 14.39 -0.73 4.26
N VAL A 144 13.11 -1.00 4.07
CA VAL A 144 12.42 -2.19 4.57
C VAL A 144 11.61 -2.82 3.45
N LEU A 145 11.39 -4.13 3.49
CA LEU A 145 10.72 -4.86 2.41
C LEU A 145 9.24 -4.48 2.30
N PHE A 146 8.57 -4.25 3.43
CA PHE A 146 7.16 -3.85 3.47
C PHE A 146 6.99 -2.56 4.29
N PRO A 147 7.32 -1.38 3.76
CA PRO A 147 7.27 -0.14 4.54
C PRO A 147 5.86 0.10 5.09
N TRP A 148 5.76 0.10 6.41
CA TRP A 148 4.56 0.48 7.14
C TRP A 148 4.82 1.82 7.79
N HIS A 149 3.81 2.69 7.80
CA HIS A 149 3.92 4.05 8.30
C HIS A 149 2.77 4.32 9.24
N LEU A 150 2.97 5.18 10.24
CA LEU A 150 1.92 5.54 11.18
C LEU A 150 0.69 6.14 10.46
N GLY A 151 0.92 6.94 9.43
CA GLY A 151 -0.07 7.61 8.62
C GLY A 151 -0.96 6.66 7.83
N HIS A 152 -0.48 5.47 7.45
CA HIS A 152 -1.34 4.44 6.81
C HIS A 152 -2.51 4.06 7.72
N PHE A 153 -2.30 4.07 9.04
CA PHE A 153 -3.30 3.69 10.02
C PHE A 153 -4.29 4.83 10.34
N THR A 154 -4.15 5.97 9.66
CA THR A 154 -5.13 7.07 9.70
C THR A 154 -6.11 7.05 8.52
N LEU A 155 -5.92 6.15 7.54
CA LEU A 155 -6.84 5.97 6.39
C LEU A 155 -8.33 5.82 6.76
N PRO A 156 -8.73 5.20 7.89
CA PRO A 156 -10.15 5.15 8.27
C PRO A 156 -10.75 6.54 8.50
N TRP A 157 -9.93 7.56 8.75
CA TRP A 157 -10.32 8.97 8.75
C TRP A 157 -9.72 9.68 7.53
N LEU A 158 -10.34 9.50 6.37
CA LEU A 158 -9.82 9.94 5.08
C LEU A 158 -9.49 11.46 5.04
N ALA A 159 -10.28 12.31 5.69
CA ALA A 159 -9.99 13.75 5.76
C ALA A 159 -8.62 14.03 6.44
N TRP A 160 -8.25 13.27 7.45
CA TRP A 160 -6.92 13.37 8.03
C TRP A 160 -5.83 12.80 7.11
N ALA A 161 -6.09 11.64 6.50
CA ALA A 161 -5.14 11.05 5.55
C ALA A 161 -4.90 11.92 4.30
N GLN A 162 -5.85 12.80 3.94
CA GLN A 162 -5.77 13.69 2.78
C GLN A 162 -4.54 14.60 2.78
N GLN A 163 -3.91 14.87 3.93
CA GLN A 163 -2.68 15.65 3.98
C GLN A 163 -1.53 15.01 3.19
N ALA A 164 -1.64 13.73 2.83
CA ALA A 164 -0.74 13.07 1.91
C ALA A 164 -0.60 13.79 0.56
N GLU A 165 -1.61 14.56 0.12
CA GLU A 165 -1.50 15.33 -1.12
C GLU A 165 -0.51 16.50 -1.04
N LEU A 166 -0.25 17.02 0.17
CA LEU A 166 0.63 18.17 0.38
C LEU A 166 2.10 17.77 0.58
N GLY A 167 2.35 16.68 1.29
CA GLY A 167 3.70 16.28 1.69
C GLY A 167 3.93 14.78 1.71
N GLY A 168 3.05 14.02 1.05
CA GLY A 168 3.08 12.57 1.07
C GLY A 168 2.83 12.00 2.46
N LEU A 169 3.06 10.70 2.57
CA LEU A 169 2.94 9.94 3.80
C LEU A 169 3.83 10.44 4.96
N PRO A 170 5.07 10.94 4.74
CA PRO A 170 5.89 11.50 5.82
C PRO A 170 5.23 12.68 6.55
N LEU A 171 4.46 13.51 5.85
CA LEU A 171 3.72 14.61 6.48
C LEU A 171 2.60 14.08 7.37
N VAL A 172 1.87 13.05 6.92
CA VAL A 172 0.81 12.41 7.71
C VAL A 172 1.39 11.75 8.97
N ASP A 173 2.53 11.05 8.84
CA ASP A 173 3.28 10.51 9.98
C ASP A 173 3.62 11.59 11.00
N LEU A 174 4.20 12.70 10.52
CA LEU A 174 4.62 13.82 11.35
C LEU A 174 3.44 14.43 12.10
N LEU A 175 2.37 14.81 11.40
CA LEU A 175 1.19 15.44 11.99
C LEU A 175 0.53 14.53 13.02
N THR A 176 0.39 13.24 12.70
CA THR A 176 -0.24 12.25 13.60
C THR A 176 0.57 12.06 14.87
N ALA A 177 1.89 11.84 14.74
CA ALA A 177 2.76 11.67 15.89
C ALA A 177 2.89 12.94 16.73
N LEU A 178 3.03 14.11 16.07
CA LEU A 178 3.20 15.40 16.73
C LEU A 178 1.93 15.80 17.49
N LEU A 179 0.75 15.63 16.90
CA LEU A 179 -0.53 15.89 17.56
C LEU A 179 -0.62 15.11 18.88
N GLY A 180 -0.43 13.79 18.83
CA GLY A 180 -0.53 12.93 20.00
C GLY A 180 0.50 13.28 21.08
N CYS A 181 1.77 13.43 20.70
CA CYS A 181 2.85 13.76 21.62
C CYS A 181 2.69 15.15 22.26
N CYS A 182 2.35 16.18 21.49
CA CYS A 182 2.11 17.52 22.01
C CYS A 182 0.87 17.57 22.91
N ALA A 183 -0.20 16.85 22.56
CA ALA A 183 -1.42 16.82 23.38
C ALA A 183 -1.16 16.16 24.74
N LEU A 184 -0.40 15.07 24.74
CA LEU A 184 0.05 14.42 25.97
C LEU A 184 0.91 15.37 26.81
N GLU A 185 1.89 16.05 26.21
CA GLU A 185 2.76 16.97 26.94
C GLU A 185 2.01 18.19 27.47
N ALA A 186 1.05 18.74 26.69
CA ALA A 186 0.15 19.80 27.13
C ALA A 186 -0.60 19.40 28.39
N TRP A 187 -1.15 18.19 28.44
CA TRP A 187 -1.86 17.67 29.60
C TRP A 187 -0.94 17.47 30.80
N ARG A 188 0.26 16.88 30.59
CA ARG A 188 1.23 16.59 31.66
C ARG A 188 1.82 17.86 32.27
N ALA A 189 2.22 18.82 31.45
CA ALA A 189 2.81 20.08 31.88
C ALA A 189 1.75 21.15 32.20
N ARG A 190 0.46 20.85 32.01
CA ARG A 190 -0.65 21.82 32.11
C ARG A 190 -0.39 23.08 31.26
N SER A 191 0.25 22.90 30.11
CA SER A 191 0.71 23.98 29.24
C SER A 191 -0.41 24.41 28.29
N ARG A 192 -0.96 25.61 28.52
CA ARG A 192 -1.95 26.22 27.62
C ARG A 192 -1.42 26.41 26.20
N PRO A 193 -0.18 26.92 25.97
CA PRO A 193 0.35 27.06 24.62
C PRO A 193 0.39 25.74 23.85
N LEU A 194 0.83 24.64 24.48
CA LEU A 194 0.85 23.33 23.83
C LEU A 194 -0.56 22.81 23.56
N ALA A 195 -1.52 23.05 24.47
CA ALA A 195 -2.91 22.65 24.24
C ALA A 195 -3.52 23.38 23.03
N VAL A 196 -3.26 24.69 22.89
CA VAL A 196 -3.68 25.48 21.72
C VAL A 196 -2.98 24.97 20.46
N ALA A 197 -1.68 24.73 20.51
CA ALA A 197 -0.92 24.19 19.37
C ALA A 197 -1.46 22.83 18.92
N SER A 198 -1.75 21.92 19.85
CA SER A 198 -2.38 20.62 19.56
C SER A 198 -3.78 20.78 18.96
N GLY A 199 -4.58 21.72 19.47
CA GLY A 199 -5.89 22.04 18.90
C GLY A 199 -5.78 22.52 17.45
N LEU A 200 -4.81 23.39 17.15
CA LEU A 200 -4.55 23.87 15.78
C LEU A 200 -3.99 22.77 14.88
N LEU A 201 -3.08 21.92 15.40
CA LEU A 201 -2.54 20.75 14.69
C LEU A 201 -3.62 19.72 14.33
N LEU A 202 -4.71 19.65 15.11
CA LEU A 202 -5.86 18.82 14.78
C LEU A 202 -6.79 19.54 13.78
N LEU A 203 -7.15 20.78 14.08
CA LEU A 203 -8.20 21.51 13.38
C LEU A 203 -7.80 21.87 11.95
N LEU A 204 -6.61 22.43 11.73
CA LEU A 204 -6.21 22.93 10.42
C LEU A 204 -6.10 21.80 9.38
N PRO A 205 -5.42 20.67 9.66
CA PRO A 205 -5.39 19.54 8.72
C PRO A 205 -6.77 18.93 8.49
N ALA A 206 -7.60 18.79 9.52
CA ALA A 206 -8.95 18.26 9.35
C ALA A 206 -9.82 19.16 8.45
N LEU A 207 -9.79 20.48 8.65
CA LEU A 207 -10.50 21.45 7.82
C LEU A 207 -10.04 21.40 6.36
N HIS A 208 -8.71 21.39 6.14
CA HIS A 208 -8.13 21.22 4.82
C HIS A 208 -8.62 19.93 4.17
N GLY A 209 -8.54 18.81 4.89
CA GLY A 209 -8.92 17.49 4.40
C GLY A 209 -10.38 17.38 3.98
N TYR A 210 -11.31 17.90 4.79
CA TYR A 210 -12.72 17.93 4.41
C TYR A 210 -12.98 18.83 3.19
N GLY A 211 -12.31 19.98 3.10
CA GLY A 211 -12.41 20.88 1.95
C GLY A 211 -11.87 20.24 0.66
N SER A 212 -10.70 19.60 0.72
CA SER A 212 -10.11 18.90 -0.42
C SER A 212 -10.97 17.72 -0.89
N LEU A 213 -11.55 16.95 0.04
CA LEU A 213 -12.42 15.84 -0.30
C LEU A 213 -13.71 16.29 -0.99
N ASP A 214 -14.35 17.36 -0.49
CA ASP A 214 -15.52 17.97 -1.12
C ASP A 214 -15.19 18.48 -2.53
N ALA A 215 -14.05 19.17 -2.71
CA ALA A 215 -13.59 19.62 -4.01
C ALA A 215 -13.36 18.46 -5.00
N VAL A 216 -12.76 17.35 -4.54
CA VAL A 216 -12.57 16.14 -5.34
C VAL A 216 -13.90 15.50 -5.71
N GLU A 217 -14.86 15.43 -4.78
CA GLU A 217 -16.19 14.86 -5.05
C GLU A 217 -16.95 15.69 -6.08
N GLN A 218 -16.93 17.01 -5.96
CA GLN A 218 -17.53 17.92 -6.95
C GLN A 218 -16.86 17.81 -8.33
N GLY A 219 -15.53 17.68 -8.35
CA GLY A 219 -14.76 17.44 -9.58
C GLY A 219 -15.16 16.12 -10.24
N ARG A 220 -15.31 15.05 -9.46
CA ARG A 220 -15.75 13.72 -9.94
C ARG A 220 -17.17 13.75 -10.48
N ALA A 221 -18.09 14.47 -9.84
CA ALA A 221 -19.48 14.58 -10.28
C ALA A 221 -19.63 15.30 -11.65
N ARG A 222 -18.68 16.17 -12.00
CA ARG A 222 -18.66 16.90 -13.28
C ARG A 222 -17.82 16.22 -14.36
N ALA A 223 -17.00 15.25 -13.99
CA ALA A 223 -16.12 14.57 -14.92
C ALA A 223 -16.88 13.58 -15.82
N PRO A 224 -16.49 13.43 -17.09
CA PRO A 224 -17.05 12.38 -17.94
C PRO A 224 -16.73 11.00 -17.36
N ALA A 225 -17.74 10.13 -17.28
CA ALA A 225 -17.60 8.77 -16.78
C ALA A 225 -17.15 7.81 -17.88
N LEU A 226 -16.24 6.89 -17.53
CA LEU A 226 -15.78 5.80 -18.39
C LEU A 226 -16.14 4.46 -17.72
N ARG A 227 -16.82 3.57 -18.43
CA ARG A 227 -17.07 2.21 -17.94
C ARG A 227 -15.82 1.34 -18.11
N VAL A 228 -15.24 0.89 -17.01
CA VAL A 228 -14.03 0.08 -16.99
C VAL A 228 -14.37 -1.35 -16.54
N GLY A 229 -14.02 -2.34 -17.34
CA GLY A 229 -14.10 -3.76 -16.98
C GLY A 229 -12.77 -4.25 -16.42
N VAL A 230 -12.73 -4.66 -15.15
CA VAL A 230 -11.51 -5.23 -14.53
C VAL A 230 -11.62 -6.75 -14.55
N VAL A 231 -10.72 -7.41 -15.27
CA VAL A 231 -10.73 -8.86 -15.44
C VAL A 231 -9.93 -9.52 -14.33
N GLN A 232 -10.50 -10.53 -13.67
CA GLN A 232 -9.80 -11.33 -12.65
C GLN A 232 -9.87 -12.82 -13.03
N PRO A 233 -8.86 -13.34 -13.75
CA PRO A 233 -8.90 -14.71 -14.27
C PRO A 233 -8.74 -15.76 -13.18
N ASN A 234 -8.44 -15.39 -11.93
CA ASN A 234 -8.34 -16.29 -10.78
C ASN A 234 -7.48 -17.55 -11.07
N VAL A 235 -6.31 -17.35 -11.70
CA VAL A 235 -5.35 -18.41 -12.00
C VAL A 235 -4.41 -18.55 -10.81
N SER A 236 -4.37 -19.74 -10.20
CA SER A 236 -3.50 -20.02 -9.06
C SER A 236 -2.08 -20.41 -9.49
N VAL A 237 -1.10 -20.19 -8.61
CA VAL A 237 0.28 -20.67 -8.84
C VAL A 237 0.35 -22.19 -8.99
N ALA A 238 -0.49 -22.92 -8.25
CA ALA A 238 -0.58 -24.37 -8.39
C ALA A 238 -1.06 -24.77 -9.80
N ALA A 239 -2.04 -24.07 -10.38
CA ALA A 239 -2.48 -24.33 -11.75
C ALA A 239 -1.38 -24.04 -12.78
N LEU A 240 -0.59 -22.98 -12.57
CA LEU A 240 0.57 -22.68 -13.43
C LEU A 240 1.64 -23.77 -13.34
N ARG A 241 1.98 -24.22 -12.13
CA ARG A 241 2.93 -25.33 -11.90
C ARG A 241 2.40 -26.66 -12.45
N GLY A 242 1.08 -26.85 -12.43
CA GLY A 242 0.37 -28.01 -12.97
C GLY A 242 0.23 -28.02 -14.49
N GLY A 243 0.88 -27.09 -15.21
CA GLY A 243 0.95 -27.11 -16.67
C GLY A 243 -0.20 -26.39 -17.39
N LEU A 244 -0.91 -25.47 -16.72
CA LEU A 244 -1.92 -24.64 -17.40
C LEU A 244 -1.30 -23.89 -18.60
N SER A 245 -1.74 -24.25 -19.80
CA SER A 245 -1.12 -23.77 -21.04
C SER A 245 -1.31 -22.26 -21.24
N PRO A 246 -0.36 -21.58 -21.91
CA PRO A 246 -0.52 -20.19 -22.32
C PRO A 246 -1.79 -19.93 -23.12
N ALA A 247 -2.15 -20.85 -24.02
CA ALA A 247 -3.36 -20.74 -24.84
C ALA A 247 -4.63 -20.74 -23.98
N ALA A 248 -4.77 -21.67 -23.02
CA ALA A 248 -5.93 -21.72 -22.13
C ALA A 248 -6.04 -20.48 -21.23
N ARG A 249 -4.91 -19.90 -20.82
CA ARG A 249 -4.87 -18.63 -20.07
C ARG A 249 -5.37 -17.47 -20.91
N LEU A 250 -4.91 -17.39 -22.16
CA LEU A 250 -5.32 -16.34 -23.09
C LEU A 250 -6.81 -16.46 -23.42
N GLU A 251 -7.29 -17.65 -23.74
CA GLU A 251 -8.71 -17.91 -24.02
C GLU A 251 -9.59 -17.49 -22.83
N ARG A 252 -9.18 -17.78 -21.60
CA ARG A 252 -9.88 -17.32 -20.40
C ARG A 252 -9.92 -15.80 -20.28
N LEU A 253 -8.81 -15.11 -20.55
CA LEU A 253 -8.75 -13.64 -20.55
C LEU A 253 -9.62 -13.03 -21.63
N GLU A 254 -9.58 -13.58 -22.84
CA GLU A 254 -10.42 -13.13 -23.96
C GLU A 254 -11.91 -13.37 -23.68
N GLY A 255 -12.26 -14.51 -23.09
CA GLY A 255 -13.63 -14.79 -22.67
C GLY A 255 -14.16 -13.77 -21.66
N LEU A 256 -13.36 -13.46 -20.63
CA LEU A 256 -13.70 -12.43 -19.64
C LEU A 256 -13.73 -11.02 -20.25
N THR A 257 -12.88 -10.76 -21.25
CA THR A 257 -12.88 -9.49 -22.00
C THR A 257 -14.17 -9.33 -22.78
N ARG A 258 -14.58 -10.35 -23.56
CA ARG A 258 -15.87 -10.36 -24.27
C ARG A 258 -17.06 -10.17 -23.34
N GLN A 259 -17.03 -10.78 -22.15
CA GLN A 259 -18.05 -10.57 -21.13
C GLN A 259 -18.08 -9.12 -20.65
N ALA A 260 -16.93 -8.52 -20.36
CA ALA A 260 -16.85 -7.12 -19.96
C ALA A 260 -17.34 -6.16 -21.07
N GLU A 261 -16.97 -6.41 -22.32
CA GLU A 261 -17.44 -5.66 -23.48
C GLU A 261 -18.96 -5.78 -23.67
N ALA A 262 -19.51 -6.98 -23.52
CA ALA A 262 -20.96 -7.22 -23.57
C ALA A 262 -21.73 -6.49 -22.46
N LEU A 263 -21.10 -6.30 -21.29
CA LEU A 263 -21.63 -5.47 -20.19
C LEU A 263 -21.41 -3.95 -20.43
N GLY A 264 -20.86 -3.56 -21.58
CA GLY A 264 -20.68 -2.18 -22.00
C GLY A 264 -19.40 -1.52 -21.51
N ALA A 265 -18.37 -2.31 -21.16
CA ALA A 265 -17.05 -1.76 -20.85
C ALA A 265 -16.46 -1.04 -22.07
N GLN A 266 -15.91 0.16 -21.82
CA GLN A 266 -15.22 0.99 -22.81
C GLN A 266 -13.70 0.85 -22.71
N LEU A 267 -13.22 0.33 -21.57
CA LEU A 267 -11.84 -0.01 -21.30
C LEU A 267 -11.82 -1.32 -20.52
N VAL A 268 -10.99 -2.28 -20.93
CA VAL A 268 -10.79 -3.54 -20.22
C VAL A 268 -9.37 -3.59 -19.67
N LEU A 269 -9.24 -3.90 -18.38
CA LEU A 269 -7.95 -4.00 -17.69
C LEU A 269 -7.67 -5.46 -17.35
N TRP A 270 -6.51 -5.94 -17.80
CA TRP A 270 -5.95 -7.23 -17.39
C TRP A 270 -4.97 -7.03 -16.23
N PRO A 271 -4.91 -7.97 -15.27
CA PRO A 271 -4.05 -7.83 -14.11
C PRO A 271 -2.57 -8.02 -14.48
N GLU A 272 -1.69 -7.71 -13.52
CA GLU A 272 -0.25 -7.91 -13.68
C GLU A 272 0.09 -9.35 -14.10
N ALA A 273 1.02 -9.47 -15.06
CA ALA A 273 1.49 -10.76 -15.60
C ALA A 273 0.38 -11.70 -16.13
N ALA A 274 -0.81 -11.16 -16.46
CA ALA A 274 -1.92 -11.94 -16.98
C ALA A 274 -1.60 -12.51 -18.36
N TYR A 275 -1.04 -11.68 -19.26
CA TYR A 275 -0.68 -12.10 -20.61
C TYR A 275 0.41 -13.19 -20.56
N PRO A 276 0.13 -14.39 -21.10
CA PRO A 276 0.95 -15.56 -20.83
C PRO A 276 2.16 -15.71 -21.78
N LEU A 277 2.28 -14.84 -22.78
CA LEU A 277 3.35 -14.90 -23.78
C LEU A 277 4.37 -13.80 -23.52
N THR A 278 5.64 -14.10 -23.78
CA THR A 278 6.71 -13.11 -23.73
C THR A 278 6.58 -12.17 -24.93
N LEU A 279 6.63 -10.86 -24.66
CA LEU A 279 6.66 -9.84 -25.70
C LEU A 279 8.08 -9.30 -25.79
N SER A 280 8.70 -9.48 -26.95
CA SER A 280 10.00 -8.84 -27.23
C SER A 280 9.79 -7.34 -27.41
N ARG A 281 10.56 -6.53 -26.69
CA ARG A 281 10.54 -5.07 -26.82
C ARG A 281 10.92 -4.62 -28.24
N ALA A 282 11.87 -5.30 -28.88
CA ALA A 282 12.23 -5.04 -30.27
C ALA A 282 11.06 -5.34 -31.21
N SER A 283 10.41 -6.49 -31.03
CA SER A 283 9.23 -6.87 -31.83
C SER A 283 8.02 -5.97 -31.62
N LEU A 284 7.89 -5.32 -30.45
CA LEU A 284 6.86 -4.31 -30.21
C LEU A 284 7.22 -2.96 -30.86
N ALA A 285 8.49 -2.55 -30.81
CA ALA A 285 8.98 -1.34 -31.45
C ALA A 285 8.85 -1.41 -32.98
N ASP A 286 9.11 -2.59 -33.55
CA ASP A 286 8.95 -2.87 -34.98
C ASP A 286 7.47 -2.95 -35.40
N ARG A 287 6.54 -3.17 -34.45
CA ARG A 287 5.08 -3.26 -34.69
C ARG A 287 4.33 -1.92 -34.66
N ALA A 288 5.08 -0.80 -34.70
CA ALA A 288 4.76 0.49 -35.35
C ALA A 288 4.12 1.63 -34.51
N PRO A 289 4.38 2.90 -34.86
CA PRO A 289 3.59 4.05 -34.36
C PRO A 289 2.09 3.94 -34.74
N GLU A 290 1.74 3.10 -35.71
CA GLU A 290 0.35 2.90 -36.16
C GLU A 290 -0.50 2.03 -35.22
N THR A 291 0.09 1.10 -34.44
CA THR A 291 -0.68 0.31 -33.45
C THR A 291 -1.15 1.17 -32.27
N LEU A 292 -0.48 2.30 -31.99
CA LEU A 292 -0.92 3.29 -31.00
C LEU A 292 -1.86 4.35 -31.59
N ALA A 293 -1.86 4.57 -32.91
CA ALA A 293 -2.67 5.58 -33.59
C ALA A 293 -4.15 5.19 -33.79
N GLY A 294 -4.54 3.97 -33.43
CA GLY A 294 -5.90 3.45 -33.57
C GLY A 294 -6.94 3.97 -32.57
N LEU A 295 -6.54 4.72 -31.54
CA LEU A 295 -7.46 5.25 -30.50
C LEU A 295 -8.04 6.64 -30.84
N GLY A 296 -8.20 6.96 -32.13
CA GLY A 296 -9.05 8.05 -32.58
C GLY A 296 -10.49 7.57 -32.80
N PRO A 297 -11.54 8.37 -32.52
CA PRO A 297 -12.93 7.99 -32.76
C PRO A 297 -13.20 7.93 -34.27
N ARG A 298 -12.90 6.80 -34.92
CA ARG A 298 -13.18 6.60 -36.35
C ARG A 298 -14.55 5.99 -36.56
N ARG A 299 -15.50 6.93 -36.65
CA ARG A 299 -16.68 7.00 -37.52
C ARG A 299 -16.96 5.76 -38.38
N ALA A 300 -18.18 5.26 -38.25
CA ALA A 300 -18.89 4.45 -39.23
C ALA A 300 -18.62 4.95 -40.66
N ARG A 301 -18.13 4.07 -41.53
CA ARG A 301 -18.13 4.30 -42.98
C ARG A 301 -19.07 3.29 -43.62
N ARG A 302 -20.29 3.75 -43.88
CA ARG A 302 -21.21 3.19 -44.86
C ARG A 302 -21.13 4.07 -46.12
N ALA A 303 -21.14 3.39 -47.28
CA ALA A 303 -21.37 3.91 -48.63
C ALA A 303 -20.20 4.60 -49.38
N ALA A 304 -19.74 3.95 -50.46
CA ALA A 304 -19.89 4.36 -51.87
C ALA A 304 -19.02 3.40 -52.72
N LEU A 305 -19.56 2.45 -53.50
CA LEU A 305 -20.20 2.66 -54.81
C LEU A 305 -19.49 3.73 -55.63
N HIS A 306 -18.51 3.31 -56.44
CA HIS A 306 -18.40 3.68 -57.86
C HIS A 306 -17.31 2.83 -58.53
N ALA A 307 -17.75 1.93 -59.41
CA ALA A 307 -16.92 1.41 -60.50
C ALA A 307 -16.61 2.55 -61.50
N PRO A 308 -15.62 2.35 -62.37
CA PRO A 308 -16.01 2.10 -63.76
C PRO A 308 -15.35 0.86 -64.38
N SER A 309 -16.01 0.44 -65.46
CA SER A 309 -15.93 -0.78 -66.25
C SER A 309 -14.96 -0.68 -67.45
N ALA A 310 -14.79 -1.83 -68.12
CA ALA A 310 -14.32 -2.09 -69.48
C ALA A 310 -12.81 -2.40 -69.64
N ALA A 311 -12.36 -3.44 -70.34
CA ALA A 311 -13.01 -4.52 -71.11
C ALA A 311 -11.94 -5.57 -71.47
N GLY A 312 -12.35 -6.82 -71.71
CA GLY A 312 -11.55 -7.77 -72.48
C GLY A 312 -11.73 -9.24 -72.09
N GLU A 313 -12.83 -9.85 -72.51
CA GLU A 313 -12.95 -11.30 -72.72
C GLU A 313 -13.64 -11.51 -74.08
N PRO A 314 -13.26 -12.56 -74.83
CA PRO A 314 -14.06 -13.79 -74.81
C PRO A 314 -13.18 -15.06 -74.77
N ASP A 315 -13.44 -16.02 -73.88
CA ASP A 315 -14.36 -17.19 -73.98
C ASP A 315 -13.72 -18.41 -74.69
N PRO A 316 -14.21 -19.66 -74.52
CA PRO A 316 -13.73 -20.66 -73.57
C PRO A 316 -13.37 -21.98 -74.30
N LEU A 317 -13.32 -23.12 -73.59
CA LEU A 317 -13.24 -24.52 -74.04
C LEU A 317 -11.87 -25.20 -73.81
N GLY A 318 -11.86 -26.17 -72.90
CA GLY A 318 -10.75 -27.10 -72.72
C GLY A 318 -10.80 -27.78 -71.35
N GLU A 319 -11.84 -28.58 -71.11
CA GLU A 319 -11.86 -29.57 -70.02
C GLU A 319 -10.99 -30.81 -70.40
N PRO A 320 -10.80 -31.81 -69.53
CA PRO A 320 -9.52 -32.17 -68.90
C PRO A 320 -8.95 -33.53 -69.37
N ASP A 321 -7.72 -33.91 -68.96
CA ASP A 321 -7.32 -35.32 -68.80
C ASP A 321 -6.00 -35.48 -67.99
N PRO A 322 -5.61 -36.68 -67.50
CA PRO A 322 -5.22 -36.91 -66.12
C PRO A 322 -3.84 -37.62 -66.00
N LEU A 323 -3.47 -38.06 -64.79
CA LEU A 323 -2.51 -39.14 -64.45
C LEU A 323 -1.20 -39.26 -65.26
N GLY A 324 -0.07 -39.05 -64.57
CA GLY A 324 1.23 -39.55 -65.03
C GLY A 324 2.40 -39.20 -64.11
N GLU A 325 2.83 -40.21 -63.35
CA GLU A 325 4.03 -40.34 -62.50
C GLU A 325 3.99 -39.83 -61.05
#